data_AF-A0A2M8AYZ2-F1
#
_entry.id   AF-A0A2M8AYZ2-F1
#
_cell.length_a   1.000
_cell.length_b   1.000
_cell.length_c   1.000
_cell.angle_alpha   90.00
_cell.angle_beta   90.00
_cell.angle_gamma   90.00
#
_symmetry.space_group_name_H-M   'P 1'
#
loop_
_entity.id
_entity.type
_entity.pdbx_description
1 polymer ?
#
loop_
_entity_poly.entity_id
_entity_poly.type
_entity_poly.pdbx_seq_one_letter_code
_entity_poly.pdbx_strand_id
1 'polypeptide(L)'
;MSLEDKERIETRFGPLWSGKTEIPFCGGVRTLREVKRSLALEGSDAVEIDLHELSEERFAFRFYDGDDRRVVVFVLDASYGIVEEHRAHVAEWLGDMYHDTGLMAFDPDAMADLLHKKIAGKV
;
A
#
# COMPACT_ATOMS: atom_id res chain seq x y z
N MET A 1 10.76 -15.46 -5.58
CA MET A 1 10.11 -14.46 -4.71
C MET A 1 9.87 -15.17 -3.39
N SER A 2 10.63 -14.78 -2.37
CA SER A 2 10.57 -15.40 -1.05
C SER A 2 9.29 -14.92 -0.35
N LEU A 3 8.65 -15.78 0.45
CA LEU A 3 7.49 -15.44 1.32
C LEU A 3 7.79 -14.35 2.37
N GLU A 4 8.97 -13.73 2.31
CA GLU A 4 9.51 -12.75 3.26
C GLU A 4 9.11 -11.30 2.96
N ASP A 5 8.70 -10.95 1.74
CA ASP A 5 8.48 -9.54 1.37
C ASP A 5 7.23 -8.99 2.06
N LYS A 6 6.14 -9.74 2.09
CA LYS A 6 4.99 -9.44 2.95
C LYS A 6 5.39 -9.33 4.42
N GLU A 7 6.13 -10.31 4.94
CA GLU A 7 6.51 -10.34 6.37
C GLU A 7 7.35 -9.12 6.75
N ARG A 8 8.24 -8.67 5.86
CA ARG A 8 9.03 -7.44 6.02
C ARG A 8 8.13 -6.21 6.09
N ILE A 9 7.14 -6.11 5.20
CA ILE A 9 6.16 -5.02 5.20
C ILE A 9 5.34 -5.04 6.49
N GLU A 10 4.78 -6.17 6.88
CA GLU A 10 3.91 -6.27 8.07
C GLU A 10 4.68 -6.07 9.37
N THR A 11 5.92 -6.56 9.46
CA THR A 11 6.76 -6.37 10.65
C THR A 11 7.07 -4.89 10.89
N ARG A 12 7.27 -4.12 9.82
CA ARG A 12 7.68 -2.72 9.93
C ARG A 12 6.52 -1.73 9.98
N PHE A 13 5.47 -1.96 9.19
CA PHE A 13 4.36 -1.02 9.01
C PHE A 13 3.03 -1.55 9.55
N GLY A 14 3.05 -2.72 10.21
CA GLY A 14 1.85 -3.38 10.70
C GLY A 14 0.97 -3.95 9.58
N PRO A 15 -0.19 -4.54 9.95
CA PRO A 15 -1.17 -5.04 9.00
C PRO A 15 -1.60 -3.96 7.99
N LEU A 16 -2.00 -4.35 6.78
CA LEU A 16 -2.58 -3.40 5.82
C LEU A 16 -3.81 -2.69 6.41
N TRP A 17 -4.03 -1.42 6.06
CA TRP A 17 -5.06 -0.54 6.63
C TRP A 17 -4.97 -0.27 8.14
N SER A 18 -3.83 -0.56 8.78
CA SER A 18 -3.59 -0.16 10.18
C SER A 18 -3.07 1.27 10.34
N GLY A 19 -2.66 1.91 9.25
CA GLY A 19 -2.23 3.30 9.25
C GLY A 19 -3.39 4.29 9.23
N LYS A 20 -3.12 5.53 8.82
CA LYS A 20 -4.11 6.62 8.74
C LYS A 20 -4.37 7.03 7.29
N THR A 21 -5.51 7.66 7.03
CA THR A 21 -5.80 8.30 5.73
C THR A 21 -5.17 9.69 5.60
N GLU A 22 -4.78 10.28 6.73
CA GLU A 22 -4.07 11.53 6.84
C GLU A 22 -3.11 11.54 8.04
N ILE A 23 -1.99 12.23 7.91
CA ILE A 23 -0.99 12.38 8.97
C ILE A 23 -0.55 13.85 9.12
N PRO A 24 -0.30 14.33 10.35
CA PRO A 24 0.45 15.56 10.55
C PRO A 24 1.92 15.32 10.17
N PHE A 25 2.51 16.22 9.38
CA PHE A 25 3.88 16.06 8.91
C PHE A 25 4.49 17.41 8.49
N CYS A 26 5.68 17.73 9.01
CA CYS A 26 6.41 18.99 8.77
C CYS A 26 5.53 20.26 8.88
N GLY A 27 4.68 20.34 9.91
CA GLY A 27 3.82 21.50 10.17
C GLY A 27 2.59 21.62 9.25
N GLY A 28 2.33 20.62 8.40
CA GLY A 28 1.12 20.51 7.59
C GLY A 28 0.41 19.18 7.80
N VAL A 29 -0.67 18.97 7.05
CA VAL A 29 -1.33 17.66 6.92
C VAL A 29 -0.93 17.07 5.57
N ARG A 30 -0.81 15.75 5.54
CA ARG A 30 -0.64 14.95 4.32
C ARG A 30 -1.79 13.98 4.24
N THR A 31 -2.53 14.02 3.15
CA THR A 31 -3.58 13.05 2.83
C THR A 31 -3.10 12.04 1.79
N LEU A 32 -3.71 10.86 1.74
CA LEU A 32 -3.43 9.83 0.72
C LEU A 32 -3.47 10.43 -0.70
N ARG A 33 -4.52 11.20 -1.00
CA ARG A 33 -4.74 11.84 -2.31
C ARG A 33 -3.64 12.84 -2.67
N GLU A 34 -3.16 13.61 -1.70
CA GLU A 34 -2.06 14.56 -1.94
C GLU A 34 -0.75 13.83 -2.21
N VAL A 35 -0.44 12.79 -1.43
CA VAL A 35 0.78 12.00 -1.62
C VAL A 35 0.77 11.29 -2.98
N LYS A 36 -0.34 10.64 -3.34
CA LYS A 36 -0.54 10.00 -4.65
C LYS A 36 -0.28 10.98 -5.80
N ARG A 37 -0.82 12.20 -5.70
CA ARG A 37 -0.61 13.26 -6.69
C ARG A 37 0.84 13.74 -6.76
N SER A 38 1.49 13.97 -5.62
CA SER A 38 2.90 14.39 -5.58
C SER A 38 3.84 13.37 -6.23
N LEU A 39 3.45 12.09 -6.22
CA LEU A 39 4.19 11.00 -6.87
C LEU A 39 3.76 10.75 -8.32
N ALA A 40 2.85 11.56 -8.87
CA ALA A 40 2.27 11.37 -10.20
C ALA A 40 1.60 10.00 -10.41
N LEU A 41 1.04 9.41 -9.35
CA LEU A 41 0.37 8.11 -9.37
C LEU A 41 -1.14 8.23 -9.55
N GLU A 42 -1.64 9.24 -10.27
CA GLU A 42 -3.09 9.52 -10.34
C GLU A 42 -3.91 8.51 -11.17
N GLY A 43 -3.26 7.51 -11.76
CA GLY A 43 -3.91 6.39 -12.43
C GLY A 43 -4.86 5.59 -11.52
N SER A 44 -5.81 4.90 -12.13
CA SER A 44 -6.78 4.03 -11.44
C SER A 44 -6.16 2.72 -10.94
N ASP A 45 -4.98 2.38 -11.43
CA ASP A 45 -4.17 1.22 -11.07
C ASP A 45 -3.46 1.37 -9.72
N ALA A 46 -3.23 2.59 -9.23
CA ALA A 46 -2.63 2.82 -7.92
C ALA A 46 -3.70 3.09 -6.83
N VAL A 47 -4.19 2.06 -6.14
CA VAL A 47 -5.24 2.19 -5.12
C VAL A 47 -4.65 2.48 -3.74
N GLU A 48 -4.99 3.61 -3.13
CA GLU A 48 -4.43 4.01 -1.84
C GLU A 48 -4.82 3.06 -0.69
N ILE A 49 -3.88 2.73 0.19
CA ILE A 49 -4.12 1.90 1.39
C ILE A 49 -4.08 2.76 2.66
N ASP A 50 -2.90 3.24 3.05
CA ASP A 50 -2.72 4.07 4.25
C ASP A 50 -1.37 4.81 4.31
N LEU A 51 -1.26 5.71 5.29
CA LEU A 51 -0.08 6.48 5.65
C LEU A 51 0.42 6.11 7.05
N HIS A 52 1.73 6.17 7.23
CA HIS A 52 2.39 5.98 8.53
C HIS A 52 3.38 7.10 8.81
N GLU A 53 3.30 7.71 10.00
CA GLU A 53 4.34 8.60 10.50
C GLU A 53 5.55 7.77 10.92
N LEU A 54 6.74 8.16 10.47
CA LEU A 54 8.01 7.52 10.86
C LEU A 54 8.91 8.55 11.56
N SER A 55 10.00 8.07 12.16
CA SER A 55 11.05 8.93 12.71
C SER A 55 11.81 9.68 11.61
N GLU A 56 12.65 10.64 12.03
CA GLU A 56 13.57 11.37 11.13
C GLU A 56 12.90 12.15 9.99
N GLU A 57 11.73 12.72 10.23
CA GLU A 57 10.98 13.46 9.20
C GLU A 57 10.75 12.60 7.95
N ARG A 58 10.30 11.35 8.17
CA ARG A 58 9.87 10.45 7.11
C ARG A 58 8.44 10.00 7.35
N PHE A 59 7.81 9.55 6.28
CA PHE A 59 6.52 8.89 6.36
C PHE A 59 6.44 7.76 5.33
N ALA A 60 5.62 6.75 5.58
CA ALA A 60 5.34 5.70 4.61
C ALA A 60 4.00 5.95 3.91
N PHE A 61 3.95 5.65 2.63
CA PHE A 61 2.72 5.58 1.83
C PHE A 61 2.57 4.18 1.27
N ARG A 62 1.47 3.52 1.61
CA ARG A 62 1.11 2.22 1.07
C ARG A 62 -0.01 2.35 0.06
N PHE A 63 0.14 1.65 -1.04
CA PHE A 63 -0.88 1.52 -2.07
C PHE A 63 -0.80 0.14 -2.73
N TYR A 64 -1.88 -0.27 -3.36
CA TYR A 64 -1.90 -1.41 -4.25
C TYR A 64 -1.63 -0.92 -5.66
N ASP A 65 -0.61 -1.49 -6.30
CA ASP A 65 -0.27 -1.32 -7.69
C ASP A 65 -0.95 -2.46 -8.48
N GLY A 66 -1.98 -2.11 -9.24
CA GLY A 66 -2.78 -3.02 -10.05
C GLY A 66 -2.10 -3.52 -11.31
N ASP A 67 -1.14 -2.75 -11.86
CA ASP A 67 -0.38 -3.14 -13.04
C ASP A 67 0.58 -4.29 -12.69
N ASP A 68 1.27 -4.17 -11.55
CA ASP A 68 2.21 -5.19 -11.06
C ASP A 68 1.56 -6.20 -10.09
N ARG A 69 0.32 -5.95 -9.66
CA ARG A 69 -0.43 -6.70 -8.64
C ARG A 69 0.31 -6.82 -7.32
N ARG A 70 0.89 -5.71 -6.87
CA ARG A 70 1.73 -5.65 -5.68
C ARG A 70 1.17 -4.66 -4.67
N VAL A 71 1.37 -4.96 -3.41
CA VAL A 71 1.34 -3.91 -2.39
C VAL A 71 2.71 -3.25 -2.39
N VAL A 72 2.72 -1.93 -2.58
CA VAL A 72 3.91 -1.10 -2.61
C VAL A 72 3.93 -0.22 -1.37
N VAL A 73 5.11 -0.09 -0.76
CA VAL A 73 5.37 0.87 0.32
C VAL A 73 6.51 1.77 -0.11
N PHE A 74 6.23 3.06 -0.25
CA PHE A 74 7.28 4.08 -0.35
C PHE A 74 7.51 4.71 1.01
N VAL A 75 8.78 4.75 1.43
CA VAL A 75 9.22 5.63 2.51
C VAL A 75 9.68 6.92 1.87
N LEU A 76 9.09 8.02 2.30
CA LEU A 76 9.25 9.34 1.72
C LEU A 76 9.91 10.29 2.73
N ASP A 77 10.81 11.14 2.24
CA ASP A 77 11.30 12.29 2.98
C ASP A 77 10.33 13.48 2.90
N ALA A 78 10.69 14.60 3.54
CA ALA A 78 9.83 15.78 3.57
C ALA A 78 9.58 16.47 2.22
N SER A 79 10.39 16.16 1.21
CA SER A 79 10.27 16.65 -0.16
C SER A 79 9.57 15.65 -1.09
N TYR A 80 8.95 14.60 -0.55
CA TYR A 80 8.38 13.46 -1.30
C TYR A 80 9.43 12.67 -2.09
N GLY A 81 10.71 12.77 -1.72
CA GLY A 81 11.75 11.90 -2.25
C GLY A 81 11.57 10.48 -1.72
N ILE A 82 11.54 9.50 -2.62
CA ILE A 82 11.51 8.07 -2.24
C ILE A 82 12.90 7.70 -1.71
N VAL A 83 12.98 7.39 -0.42
CA VAL A 83 14.24 6.97 0.22
C VAL A 83 14.32 5.46 0.38
N GLU A 84 13.18 4.78 0.43
CA GLU A 84 13.10 3.32 0.43
C GLU A 84 11.82 2.84 -0.28
N GLU A 85 11.89 1.65 -0.84
CA GLU A 85 10.78 1.00 -1.52
C GLU A 85 10.70 -0.47 -1.11
N HIS A 86 9.48 -0.91 -0.78
CA HIS A 86 9.17 -2.32 -0.52
C HIS A 86 8.02 -2.72 -1.45
N ARG A 87 8.11 -3.93 -2.02
CA ARG A 87 7.03 -4.49 -2.83
C ARG A 87 6.83 -5.95 -2.48
N ALA A 88 5.57 -6.36 -2.35
CA ALA A 88 5.21 -7.76 -2.19
C ALA A 88 4.01 -8.07 -3.08
N HIS A 89 3.98 -9.28 -3.64
CA HIS A 89 2.89 -9.67 -4.53
C HIS A 89 1.62 -9.91 -3.71
N VAL A 90 0.46 -9.48 -4.22
CA VAL A 90 -0.80 -9.54 -3.45
C VAL A 90 -1.21 -10.97 -3.05
N ALA A 91 -0.76 -11.97 -3.81
CA ALA A 91 -0.95 -13.38 -3.47
C ALA A 91 -0.34 -13.78 -2.11
N GLU A 92 0.66 -13.06 -1.59
CA GLU A 92 1.24 -13.34 -0.27
C GLU A 92 0.23 -13.06 0.88
N TRP A 93 -0.75 -12.18 0.64
CA TRP A 93 -1.86 -11.94 1.56
C TRP A 93 -3.08 -12.80 1.25
N LEU A 94 -3.41 -12.94 -0.03
CA LEU A 94 -4.62 -13.66 -0.46
C LEU A 94 -4.46 -15.19 -0.41
N GLY A 95 -3.23 -15.71 -0.49
CA GLY A 95 -2.95 -17.13 -0.62
C GLY A 95 -3.69 -17.73 -1.82
N ASP A 96 -4.31 -18.89 -1.63
CA ASP A 96 -5.05 -19.60 -2.68
C ASP A 96 -6.18 -18.77 -3.30
N MET A 97 -6.79 -17.85 -2.54
CA MET A 97 -7.86 -16.98 -3.04
C MET A 97 -7.43 -16.14 -4.24
N TYR A 98 -6.14 -15.84 -4.36
CA TYR A 98 -5.62 -15.11 -5.51
C TYR A 98 -5.88 -15.86 -6.82
N HIS A 99 -5.73 -17.19 -6.83
CA HIS A 99 -5.90 -18.01 -8.02
C HIS A 99 -7.37 -18.12 -8.45
N ASP A 100 -8.30 -17.91 -7.51
CA ASP A 100 -9.75 -17.93 -7.77
C ASP A 100 -10.29 -16.60 -8.32
N THR A 101 -9.48 -15.54 -8.34
CA THR A 101 -9.92 -14.20 -8.79
C THR A 101 -10.23 -14.13 -10.29
N GLY A 102 -9.58 -14.95 -11.12
CA GLY A 102 -9.81 -14.98 -12.57
C GLY A 102 -9.68 -13.60 -13.22
N LEU A 103 -10.73 -13.14 -13.91
CA LEU A 103 -10.74 -11.84 -14.58
C LEU A 103 -10.71 -10.63 -13.61
N MET A 104 -11.11 -10.83 -12.35
CA MET A 104 -11.06 -9.80 -11.32
C MET A 104 -9.62 -9.34 -11.05
N ALA A 105 -8.61 -10.17 -11.31
CA ALA A 105 -7.19 -9.81 -11.18
C ALA A 105 -6.73 -8.66 -12.11
N PHE A 106 -7.60 -8.17 -13.00
CA PHE A 106 -7.36 -7.03 -13.88
C PHE A 106 -8.18 -5.79 -13.49
N ASP A 107 -8.95 -5.86 -12.41
CA ASP A 107 -9.67 -4.73 -11.82
C ASP A 107 -8.97 -4.32 -10.52
N PRO A 108 -8.19 -3.21 -10.52
CA PRO A 108 -7.40 -2.81 -9.37
C PRO A 108 -8.24 -2.52 -8.12
N ASP A 109 -9.38 -1.85 -8.29
CA ASP A 109 -10.29 -1.51 -7.20
C ASP A 109 -10.91 -2.78 -6.60
N ALA A 110 -11.36 -3.71 -7.45
CA ALA A 110 -11.90 -4.98 -6.96
C ALA A 110 -10.83 -5.78 -6.19
N MET A 111 -9.60 -5.82 -6.69
CA MET A 111 -8.50 -6.53 -6.03
C MET A 111 -8.15 -5.92 -4.67
N ALA A 112 -8.06 -4.59 -4.60
CA ALA A 112 -7.85 -3.88 -3.34
C ALA A 112 -8.99 -4.14 -2.34
N ASP A 113 -10.25 -4.14 -2.81
CA ASP A 113 -11.43 -4.44 -2.01
C ASP A 113 -11.43 -5.88 -1.46
N LEU A 114 -11.05 -6.87 -2.27
CA LEU A 114 -10.93 -8.26 -1.83
C LEU A 114 -9.83 -8.39 -0.78
N LEU A 115 -8.68 -7.78 -1.03
CA LEU A 115 -7.57 -7.75 -0.08
C LEU A 115 -8.03 -7.12 1.25
N HIS A 116 -8.73 -5.99 1.22
CA HIS A 116 -9.26 -5.34 2.42
C HIS A 116 -10.24 -6.24 3.19
N LYS A 117 -11.18 -6.88 2.49
CA LYS A 117 -12.11 -7.84 3.11
C LYS A 117 -11.37 -9.00 3.76
N LYS A 118 -10.31 -9.50 3.11
CA LYS A 118 -9.49 -10.60 3.65
C LYS A 118 -8.78 -10.19 4.95
N ILE A 119 -8.13 -9.03 4.95
CA ILE A 119 -7.44 -8.51 6.15
C ILE A 119 -8.42 -8.22 7.29
N ALA A 120 -9.63 -7.75 6.96
CA ALA A 120 -10.69 -7.52 7.93
C ALA A 120 -11.40 -8.81 8.42
N GLY A 121 -11.00 -10.00 7.96
CA GLY A 121 -11.61 -11.27 8.33
C GLY A 121 -13.05 -11.46 7.84
N LYS A 122 -13.44 -10.75 6.77
CA LYS A 122 -14.80 -10.78 6.19
C LYS A 122 -14.96 -11.83 5.09
N VAL A 123 -13.87 -12.48 4.68
CA VAL A 123 -13.78 -13.57 3.69
C VAL A 123 -12.64 -14.52 4.02
#